data_AF-A0A7J4PU59-F1
#
_entry.id   AF-A0A7J4PU59-F1
#
_cell.length_a   1.000
_cell.length_b   1.000
_cell.length_c   1.000
_cell.angle_alpha   90.00
_cell.angle_beta   90.00
_cell.angle_gamma   90.00
#
_symmetry.space_group_name_H-M   'P 1'
#
loop_
_entity.id
_entity.type
_entity.pdbx_description
1 polymer ?
#
loop_
_entity_poly.entity_id
_entity_poly.type
_entity_poly.pdbx_seq_one_letter_code
_entity_poly.pdbx_strand_id
1 'polypeptide(L)'
;MLGIDEEFVEKSFEEMEQDMIKLQKESERLKKDATELQRKSDDLRNRSIDLRSEDLAAAEEMWQESENMRAESKEMMRLAVDNSLKAGDIKHRLEIHDQIVAVVDRADEIWKGAIRAGRP
;
A
#
# COMPACT_ATOMS: atom_id res chain seq x y z
N MET A 1 9.20 -9.95 32.05
CA MET A 1 8.82 -9.01 30.98
C MET A 1 7.84 -9.75 30.10
N LEU A 2 6.54 -9.47 30.26
CA LEU A 2 5.51 -10.07 29.41
C LEU A 2 5.56 -9.33 28.08
N GLY A 3 6.03 -10.01 27.04
CA GLY A 3 5.85 -9.57 25.67
C GLY A 3 4.36 -9.54 25.42
N ILE A 4 3.82 -8.34 25.25
CA ILE A 4 2.49 -8.16 24.69
C ILE A 4 2.65 -8.60 23.24
N ASP A 5 2.13 -9.77 22.89
CA ASP A 5 1.95 -10.16 21.49
C ASP A 5 1.16 -9.04 20.82
N GLU A 6 1.84 -8.24 19.99
CA GLU A 6 1.23 -7.15 19.19
C GLU A 6 0.12 -7.67 18.24
N GLU A 7 -0.02 -8.99 18.11
CA GLU A 7 -0.97 -9.69 17.26
C GLU A 7 -2.44 -9.55 17.71
N PHE A 8 -2.69 -9.19 18.99
CA PHE A 8 -4.05 -9.09 19.55
C PHE A 8 -4.39 -7.72 20.14
N VAL A 9 -3.65 -6.66 19.79
CA VAL A 9 -4.08 -5.30 20.14
C VAL A 9 -5.24 -4.92 19.21
N GLU A 10 -6.45 -4.84 19.76
CA GLU A 10 -7.60 -4.26 19.06
C GLU A 10 -7.24 -2.83 18.65
N LYS A 11 -6.87 -2.65 17.39
CA LYS A 11 -6.70 -1.32 16.82
C LYS A 11 -8.05 -0.63 16.77
N SER A 12 -8.05 0.64 17.20
CA SER A 12 -9.18 1.52 16.98
C SER A 12 -9.43 1.73 15.47
N PHE A 13 -10.65 2.09 15.11
CA PHE A 13 -11.00 2.39 13.71
C PHE A 13 -10.21 3.58 13.16
N GLU A 14 -9.89 4.57 13.99
CA GLU A 14 -9.04 5.71 13.62
C GLU A 14 -7.61 5.27 13.30
N GLU A 15 -7.03 4.35 14.08
CA GLU A 15 -5.71 3.76 13.79
C GLU A 15 -5.74 2.94 12.51
N MET A 16 -6.82 2.18 12.26
CA MET A 16 -7.00 1.45 11.01
C MET A 16 -7.06 2.40 9.80
N GLU A 17 -7.80 3.50 9.89
CA GLU A 17 -7.88 4.50 8.83
C GLU A 17 -6.50 5.14 8.57
N GLN A 18 -5.76 5.50 9.62
CA GLN A 18 -4.40 6.02 9.50
C GLN A 18 -3.46 5.01 8.84
N ASP A 19 -3.54 3.74 9.22
CA ASP A 19 -2.71 2.68 8.65
C ASP A 19 -3.04 2.42 7.17
N MET A 20 -4.33 2.43 6.80
CA MET A 20 -4.75 2.39 5.40
C MET A 20 -4.14 3.54 4.59
N ILE A 21 -4.23 4.78 5.10
CA ILE A 21 -3.67 5.96 4.42
C ILE A 21 -2.14 5.85 4.29
N LYS A 22 -1.44 5.38 5.33
CA LYS A 22 0.01 5.16 5.28
C LYS A 22 0.37 4.14 4.21
N LEU A 23 -0.32 3.01 4.15
CA LEU A 23 -0.10 1.95 3.17
C LEU A 23 -0.36 2.45 1.73
N GLN A 24 -1.40 3.26 1.52
CA GLN A 24 -1.69 3.86 0.22
C GLN A 24 -0.58 4.83 -0.21
N LYS A 25 -0.16 5.74 0.67
CA LYS A 25 0.94 6.68 0.40
C LYS A 25 2.24 5.95 0.09
N GLU A 26 2.55 4.92 0.85
CA GLU A 26 3.75 4.12 0.64
C GLU A 26 3.69 3.35 -0.69
N SER A 27 2.53 2.78 -1.03
CA SER A 27 2.31 2.14 -2.33
C SER A 27 2.54 3.10 -3.51
N GLU A 28 2.02 4.33 -3.41
CA GLU A 28 2.23 5.36 -4.43
C GLU A 28 3.69 5.80 -4.54
N ARG A 29 4.38 5.95 -3.40
CA ARG A 29 5.81 6.27 -3.35
C ARG A 29 6.63 5.19 -4.04
N LEU A 30 6.44 3.92 -3.65
CA LEU A 30 7.14 2.78 -4.26
C LEU A 30 6.88 2.66 -5.76
N LYS A 31 5.66 2.93 -6.24
CA LYS A 31 5.36 2.95 -7.70
C LYS A 31 6.16 4.03 -8.44
N LYS A 32 6.28 5.22 -7.85
CA LYS A 32 7.06 6.33 -8.43
C LYS A 32 8.54 5.98 -8.46
N ASP A 33 9.08 5.53 -7.33
CA ASP A 33 10.49 5.15 -7.18
C ASP A 33 10.86 4.00 -8.13
N ALA A 34 10.01 2.97 -8.24
CA ALA A 34 10.18 1.86 -9.18
C ALA A 34 10.21 2.34 -10.64
N THR A 35 9.33 3.27 -11.00
CA THR A 35 9.28 3.83 -12.36
C THR A 35 10.52 4.66 -12.68
N GLU A 36 11.01 5.45 -11.73
CA GLU A 36 12.24 6.22 -11.88
C GLU A 36 13.46 5.30 -12.01
N LEU A 37 13.54 4.27 -11.17
CA LEU A 37 14.63 3.29 -11.20
C LEU A 37 14.64 2.50 -12.52
N GLN A 38 13.46 2.15 -13.04
CA GLN A 38 13.33 1.50 -14.34
C GLN A 38 13.86 2.40 -15.47
N ARG A 39 13.57 3.71 -15.44
CA ARG A 39 14.13 4.65 -16.44
C ARG A 39 15.65 4.75 -16.35
N LYS A 40 16.20 4.84 -15.14
CA LYS A 40 17.66 4.86 -14.92
C LYS A 40 18.32 3.58 -15.42
N SER A 41 17.71 2.42 -15.18
CA SER A 41 18.14 1.12 -15.70
C SER A 41 18.18 1.11 -17.23
N ASP A 42 17.10 1.57 -17.89
CA ASP A 42 17.03 1.62 -19.35
C ASP A 42 18.09 2.58 -19.95
N ASP A 43 18.35 3.71 -19.31
CA ASP A 43 19.41 4.66 -19.72
C ASP A 43 20.82 4.05 -19.58
N LEU A 44 21.10 3.39 -18.45
CA LEU A 44 22.38 2.70 -18.20
C LEU A 44 22.62 1.59 -19.22
N ARG A 45 21.58 0.82 -19.53
CA ARG A 45 21.64 -0.24 -20.52
C ARG A 45 21.94 0.29 -21.92
N ASN A 46 21.36 1.42 -22.32
CA ASN A 46 21.67 2.06 -23.60
C ASN A 46 23.14 2.52 -23.65
N ARG A 47 23.63 3.16 -22.58
CA ARG A 47 25.04 3.57 -22.47
C ARG A 47 26.00 2.38 -22.52
N SER A 48 25.65 1.27 -21.87
CA SER A 48 26.41 0.03 -21.94
C SER A 48 26.55 -0.45 -23.39
N ILE A 49 25.45 -0.44 -24.16
CA ILE A 49 25.46 -0.86 -25.57
C ILE A 49 26.40 0.03 -26.40
N ASP A 50 26.33 1.34 -26.22
CA ASP A 50 27.18 2.30 -26.94
C ASP A 50 28.66 2.12 -26.59
N LEU A 51 28.97 1.80 -25.33
CA LEU A 51 30.35 1.65 -24.84
C LEU A 51 31.00 0.32 -25.25
N ARG A 52 30.24 -0.69 -25.69
CA ARG A 52 30.76 -2.03 -26.00
C ARG A 52 31.87 -2.05 -27.05
N SER A 53 31.90 -1.09 -27.97
CA SER A 53 32.94 -1.00 -29.00
C SER A 53 34.25 -0.39 -28.49
N GLU A 54 34.21 0.34 -27.38
CA GLU A 54 35.34 1.09 -26.83
C GLU A 54 35.92 0.41 -25.59
N ASP A 55 35.06 0.00 -24.66
CA ASP A 55 35.44 -0.66 -23.41
C ASP A 55 34.40 -1.71 -23.02
N LEU A 56 34.73 -2.97 -23.31
CA LEU A 56 33.89 -4.12 -22.99
C LEU A 56 33.72 -4.33 -21.48
N ALA A 57 34.73 -4.02 -20.67
CA ALA A 57 34.67 -4.25 -19.23
C ALA A 57 33.74 -3.24 -18.56
N ALA A 58 33.90 -1.95 -18.88
CA ALA A 58 33.02 -0.90 -18.38
C ALA A 58 31.58 -1.06 -18.90
N ALA A 59 31.40 -1.49 -20.16
CA ALA A 59 30.08 -1.79 -20.70
C ALA A 59 29.38 -2.93 -19.94
N GLU A 60 30.09 -4.01 -19.61
CA GLU A 60 29.51 -5.12 -18.85
C GLU A 60 29.16 -4.71 -17.41
N GLU A 61 30.00 -3.90 -16.76
CA GLU A 61 29.69 -3.36 -15.42
C GLU A 61 28.39 -2.54 -15.44
N MET A 62 28.24 -1.62 -16.39
CA MET A 62 27.01 -0.85 -16.58
C MET A 62 25.79 -1.74 -16.88
N TRP A 63 26.00 -2.82 -17.64
CA TRP A 63 24.93 -3.78 -17.93
C TRP A 63 24.45 -4.47 -16.65
N GLN A 64 25.37 -4.98 -15.83
CA GLN A 64 25.04 -5.65 -14.58
C GLN A 64 24.37 -4.69 -13.59
N GLU A 65 24.86 -3.45 -13.49
CA GLU A 65 24.21 -2.41 -12.69
C GLU A 65 22.77 -2.15 -13.16
N SER A 66 22.56 -2.05 -14.48
CA SER A 66 21.22 -1.87 -15.04
C SER A 66 20.26 -3.01 -14.67
N GLU A 67 20.72 -4.27 -14.70
CA GLU A 67 19.90 -5.43 -14.37
C GLU A 67 19.59 -5.49 -12.86
N ASN A 68 20.54 -5.11 -12.00
CA ASN A 68 20.32 -4.96 -10.56
C ASN A 68 19.23 -3.92 -10.27
N MET A 69 19.32 -2.73 -10.88
CA MET A 69 18.29 -1.69 -10.76
C MET A 69 16.93 -2.17 -11.26
N ARG A 70 16.91 -3.00 -12.31
CA ARG A 70 15.67 -3.59 -12.84
C ARG A 70 15.05 -4.59 -11.88
N ALA A 71 15.86 -5.41 -11.22
CA ALA A 71 15.41 -6.35 -10.20
C ALA A 71 14.83 -5.60 -8.99
N GLU A 72 15.50 -4.55 -8.53
CA GLU A 72 15.04 -3.71 -7.43
C GLU A 72 13.73 -2.97 -7.78
N SER A 73 13.60 -2.44 -9.00
CA SER A 73 12.36 -1.81 -9.48
C SER A 73 11.17 -2.79 -9.43
N LYS A 74 11.38 -4.05 -9.85
CA LYS A 74 10.35 -5.09 -9.78
C LYS A 74 9.95 -5.40 -8.34
N GLU A 75 10.92 -5.46 -7.42
CA GLU A 75 10.63 -5.71 -6.00
C GLU A 75 9.87 -4.55 -5.37
N MET A 76 10.24 -3.31 -5.68
CA MET A 76 9.49 -2.13 -5.26
C MET A 76 8.05 -2.16 -5.78
N MET A 77 7.83 -2.55 -7.04
CA MET A 77 6.48 -2.70 -7.58
C MET A 77 5.69 -3.81 -6.89
N ARG A 78 6.34 -4.94 -6.57
CA ARG A 78 5.73 -6.04 -5.80
C ARG A 78 5.26 -5.55 -4.43
N LEU A 79 6.14 -4.87 -3.69
CA LEU A 79 5.82 -4.29 -2.38
C LEU A 79 4.72 -3.24 -2.47
N ALA A 80 4.71 -2.43 -3.54
CA ALA A 80 3.64 -1.46 -3.77
C ALA A 80 2.28 -2.14 -3.93
N VAL A 81 2.21 -3.25 -4.66
CA VAL A 81 0.97 -4.03 -4.83
C VAL A 81 0.54 -4.64 -3.50
N ASP A 82 1.46 -5.25 -2.75
CA ASP A 82 1.17 -5.80 -1.41
C ASP A 82 0.59 -4.73 -0.48
N ASN A 83 1.16 -3.53 -0.46
CA ASN A 83 0.66 -2.42 0.35
C ASN A 83 -0.73 -1.94 -0.12
N SER A 84 -0.97 -1.89 -1.44
CA SER A 84 -2.29 -1.57 -1.99
C SER A 84 -3.35 -2.60 -1.57
N LEU A 85 -3.01 -3.89 -1.60
CA LEU A 85 -3.92 -4.97 -1.19
C LEU A 85 -4.26 -4.86 0.30
N LYS A 86 -3.24 -4.72 1.17
CA LYS A 86 -3.44 -4.53 2.61
C LYS A 86 -4.31 -3.30 2.92
N ALA A 87 -4.09 -2.19 2.22
CA ALA A 87 -4.95 -1.02 2.37
C ALA A 87 -6.39 -1.29 1.93
N GLY A 88 -6.60 -2.06 0.85
CA GLY A 88 -7.91 -2.50 0.40
C GLY A 88 -8.65 -3.34 1.43
N ASP A 89 -7.95 -4.28 2.07
CA ASP A 89 -8.52 -5.12 3.14
C ASP A 89 -8.96 -4.28 4.35
N ILE A 90 -8.13 -3.31 4.77
CA ILE A 90 -8.50 -2.40 5.86
C ILE A 90 -9.72 -1.55 5.47
N LYS A 91 -9.73 -1.01 4.24
CA LYS A 91 -10.85 -0.24 3.72
C LYS A 91 -12.15 -1.05 3.77
N HIS A 92 -12.11 -2.30 3.32
CA HIS A 92 -13.28 -3.17 3.32
C HIS A 92 -13.81 -3.42 4.75
N ARG A 93 -12.92 -3.60 5.73
CA ARG A 93 -13.31 -3.76 7.14
C ARG A 93 -13.98 -2.49 7.69
N LEU A 94 -13.46 -1.30 7.34
CA LEU A 94 -14.07 -0.03 7.71
C LEU A 94 -15.46 0.15 7.07
N GLU A 95 -15.60 -0.20 5.79
CA GLU A 95 -16.90 -0.16 5.09
C GLU A 95 -17.95 -1.07 5.76
N ILE A 96 -17.57 -2.27 6.19
CA ILE A 96 -18.47 -3.16 6.95
C ILE A 96 -18.87 -2.53 8.29
N HIS A 97 -17.92 -1.95 9.02
CA HIS A 97 -18.21 -1.25 10.27
C HIS A 97 -19.25 -0.15 10.06
N ASP A 98 -19.04 0.72 9.07
CA ASP A 98 -19.94 1.85 8.80
C ASP A 98 -21.36 1.38 8.44
N GLN A 99 -21.47 0.27 7.70
CA GLN A 99 -22.76 -0.35 7.39
C GLN A 99 -23.47 -0.86 8.66
N ILE A 100 -22.73 -1.50 9.58
CA ILE A 100 -23.28 -1.99 10.85
C ILE A 100 -23.79 -0.82 11.68
N VAL A 101 -22.98 0.24 11.84
CA VAL A 101 -23.36 1.45 12.60
C VAL A 101 -24.62 2.08 12.00
N ALA A 102 -24.68 2.23 10.67
CA ALA A 102 -25.85 2.81 10.01
C ALA A 102 -27.14 2.00 10.22
N VAL A 103 -27.06 0.67 10.33
CA VAL A 103 -28.21 -0.19 10.65
C VAL A 103 -28.65 0.00 12.10
N VAL A 104 -27.70 0.08 13.03
CA VAL A 104 -27.97 0.30 14.46
C VAL A 104 -28.63 1.65 14.68
N ASP A 105 -28.09 2.72 14.10
CA ASP A 105 -28.63 4.08 14.23
C ASP A 105 -30.05 4.17 13.68
N ARG A 106 -30.29 3.53 12.52
CA ARG A 106 -31.64 3.47 11.93
C ARG A 106 -32.61 2.72 12.83
N ALA A 107 -32.18 1.60 13.42
CA ALA A 107 -33.01 0.85 14.35
C ALA A 107 -33.36 1.68 15.59
N ASP A 108 -32.38 2.38 16.17
CA ASP A 108 -32.58 3.23 17.34
C ASP A 108 -33.57 4.38 17.06
N GLU A 109 -33.49 5.01 15.88
CA GLU A 109 -34.47 6.02 15.47
C GLU A 109 -35.89 5.45 15.29
N ILE A 110 -36.03 4.23 14.75
CA ILE A 110 -37.33 3.54 14.68
C ILE A 110 -37.87 3.28 16.09
N TRP A 111 -37.04 2.77 17.00
CA TRP A 111 -37.43 2.51 18.39
C TRP A 111 -37.83 3.79 19.13
N LYS A 112 -37.05 4.87 19.01
CA LYS A 112 -37.40 6.19 19.56
C LYS A 112 -38.72 6.71 18.99
N GLY A 113 -38.96 6.54 17.69
CA GLY A 113 -40.20 6.91 17.03
C GLY A 113 -41.41 6.15 17.59
N ALA A 114 -41.29 4.84 17.76
CA ALA A 114 -42.33 4.00 18.35
C ALA A 114 -42.62 4.40 19.81
N ILE A 115 -41.59 4.68 20.61
CA ILE A 115 -41.76 5.15 22.00
C ILE A 115 -42.47 6.51 22.04
N ARG A 116 -42.17 7.44 21.13
CA ARG A 116 -42.87 8.74 21.05
C ARG A 116 -44.33 8.58 20.65
N ALA A 117 -44.64 7.66 19.73
CA ALA A 117 -46.01 7.40 19.27
C ALA A 117 -46.86 6.61 20.29
N GLY A 118 -46.23 5.87 21.19
CA GLY A 118 -46.88 5.05 22.22
C GLY A 118 -47.05 5.73 23.59
N ARG A 119 -46.71 7.01 23.75
CA ARG A 119 -47.06 7.78 24.95
C ARG A 119 -48.50 8.34 24.78
N PRO A 120 -49.42 8.15 25.75
CA PRO A 120 -50.72 8.83 25.74
C PRO A 120 -50.57 10.35 25.79
#